data_AF-A0A1E1KD38-F1
#
_entry.id   AF-A0A1E1KD38-F1
#
_cell.length_a   1.000
_cell.length_b   1.000
_cell.length_c   1.000
_cell.angle_alpha   90.00
_cell.angle_beta   90.00
_cell.angle_gamma   90.00
#
_symmetry.space_group_name_H-M   'P 1'
#
loop_
_entity.id
_entity.type
_entity.pdbx_description
1 polymer ?
#
loop_
_entity_poly.entity_id
_entity_poly.type
_entity_poly.pdbx_seq_one_letter_code
_entity_poly.pdbx_strand_id
1 'polypeptide(L)'
;MGYIFMQWDDLWPELMKGPLDPETDPADSTKILRVPRDVVAENKPETYQVLEHLETSGFSATGGPHIRFKDFRVPGANLLEAARTAGPVITRDFSSSAALVGAIATGIMAVAFEAALTFAKSDARGGSQALIARQGV
;
A
#
# COMPACT_ATOMS: atom_id res chain seq x y z
N MET A 1 23.05 16.26 -15.87
CA MET A 1 21.72 15.67 -15.64
C MET A 1 21.87 14.67 -14.50
N GLY A 2 21.31 14.93 -13.32
CA GLY A 2 21.51 14.07 -12.14
C GLY A 2 20.51 12.92 -12.09
N TYR A 3 20.98 11.72 -11.73
CA TYR A 3 20.15 10.56 -11.43
C TYR A 3 20.37 10.16 -9.96
N ILE A 4 19.27 9.89 -9.25
CA ILE A 4 19.22 9.29 -7.92
C ILE A 4 19.26 7.77 -8.09
N PHE A 5 20.20 7.09 -7.46
CA PHE A 5 20.32 5.63 -7.53
C PHE A 5 19.55 4.98 -6.38
N MET A 6 18.64 4.08 -6.72
CA MET A 6 18.01 3.10 -5.83
C MET A 6 18.79 1.78 -5.96
N GLN A 7 20.04 1.82 -5.48
CA GLN A 7 20.95 0.69 -5.41
C GLN A 7 21.34 0.48 -3.95
N TRP A 8 20.97 -0.66 -3.38
CA TRP A 8 21.61 -1.17 -2.17
C TRP A 8 22.97 -1.76 -2.58
N ASP A 9 24.00 -0.91 -2.69
CA ASP A 9 25.45 -1.16 -2.46
C ASP A 9 26.37 -0.27 -3.35
N ASP A 10 27.58 0.00 -2.84
CA ASP A 10 28.82 0.44 -3.54
C ASP A 10 28.99 1.86 -4.12
N LEU A 11 27.99 2.77 -4.12
CA LEU A 11 28.19 4.20 -4.50
C LEU A 11 27.84 5.19 -3.37
N TRP A 12 28.10 4.77 -2.14
CA TRP A 12 27.54 5.33 -0.90
C TRP A 12 28.03 6.72 -0.37
N PRO A 13 29.31 7.15 -0.48
CA PRO A 13 29.89 8.06 0.52
C PRO A 13 29.31 9.47 0.72
N GLU A 14 28.71 10.10 -0.29
CA GLU A 14 28.35 11.53 -0.23
C GLU A 14 26.85 11.83 0.00
N LEU A 15 25.95 10.85 -0.19
CA LEU A 15 24.50 11.10 -0.11
C LEU A 15 23.80 10.42 1.07
N MET A 16 24.43 9.45 1.73
CA MET A 16 23.93 8.79 2.94
C MET A 16 25.11 8.23 3.76
N LYS A 17 24.93 8.05 5.08
CA LYS A 17 25.92 7.38 5.98
C LYS A 17 25.38 6.03 6.46
N GLY A 18 26.26 5.02 6.51
CA GLY A 18 26.08 3.69 7.13
C GLY A 18 24.85 2.84 6.71
N PRO A 19 24.59 1.70 7.36
CA PRO A 19 23.19 1.38 7.68
C PRO A 19 22.56 2.63 8.34
N LEU A 20 21.25 2.87 8.15
CA LEU A 20 20.54 4.00 8.77
C LEU A 20 20.99 4.13 10.23
N ASP A 21 21.71 5.21 10.51
CA ASP A 21 22.26 5.46 11.84
C ASP A 21 21.08 5.47 12.81
N PRO A 22 21.01 4.54 13.78
CA PRO A 22 19.83 4.40 14.64
C PRO A 22 19.60 5.66 15.51
N GLU A 23 20.63 6.51 15.65
CA GLU A 23 20.55 7.81 16.33
C GLU A 23 20.06 8.95 15.41
N THR A 24 19.92 8.71 14.10
CA THR A 24 19.36 9.68 13.14
C THR A 24 17.83 9.53 13.09
N ASP A 25 17.11 10.65 13.28
CA ASP A 25 15.66 10.70 13.12
C ASP A 25 15.25 10.19 11.71
N PRO A 26 14.36 9.20 11.57
CA PRO A 26 13.86 8.74 10.27
C PRO A 26 13.29 9.87 9.39
N ALA A 27 12.77 10.95 9.97
CA ALA A 27 12.35 12.15 9.24
C ALA A 27 13.51 12.80 8.45
N ASP A 28 14.74 12.68 8.94
CA ASP A 28 15.93 13.30 8.35
C ASP A 28 16.50 12.50 7.15
N SER A 29 16.02 11.28 6.94
CA SER A 29 16.43 10.40 5.83
C SER A 29 15.30 10.10 4.83
N THR A 30 14.03 10.16 5.26
CA THR A 30 12.87 9.86 4.42
C THR A 30 12.73 10.85 3.26
N LYS A 31 12.51 10.35 2.03
CA LYS A 31 12.32 11.11 0.80
C LYS A 31 11.18 10.48 0.00
N ILE A 32 10.49 11.24 -0.86
CA ILE A 32 9.48 10.70 -1.78
C ILE A 32 9.97 10.84 -3.22
N LEU A 33 10.06 9.73 -3.94
CA LEU A 33 10.47 9.66 -5.34
C LEU A 33 9.29 9.24 -6.22
N ARG A 34 9.06 9.96 -7.32
CA ARG A 34 8.11 9.56 -8.36
C ARG A 34 8.78 8.56 -9.31
N VAL A 35 8.30 7.32 -9.36
CA VAL A 35 8.80 6.29 -10.28
C VAL A 35 7.72 5.91 -11.31
N PRO A 36 7.62 6.63 -12.44
CA PRO A 36 6.69 6.33 -13.51
C PRO A 36 7.22 5.21 -14.45
N ARG A 37 6.34 4.63 -15.28
CA ARG A 37 6.65 3.43 -16.09
C ARG A 37 7.70 3.65 -17.19
N ASP A 38 7.80 4.86 -17.71
CA ASP A 38 8.86 5.34 -18.61
C ASP A 38 10.22 5.29 -17.91
N VAL A 39 10.35 5.83 -16.70
CA VAL A 39 11.59 5.72 -15.89
C VAL A 39 11.92 4.26 -15.57
N VAL A 40 10.92 3.38 -15.38
CA VAL A 40 11.18 1.93 -15.25
C VAL A 40 11.74 1.34 -16.55
N ALA A 41 11.23 1.74 -17.72
CA ALA A 41 11.69 1.26 -19.02
C ALA A 41 13.04 1.85 -19.48
N GLU A 42 13.44 3.02 -18.97
CA GLU A 42 14.79 3.60 -19.17
C GLU A 42 15.88 2.83 -18.41
N ASN A 43 15.48 2.09 -17.37
CA ASN A 43 16.38 1.26 -16.59
C ASN A 43 16.49 -0.15 -17.18
N LYS A 44 17.58 -0.86 -16.85
CA LYS A 44 17.73 -2.24 -17.31
C LYS A 44 16.70 -3.16 -16.62
N PRO A 45 16.11 -4.17 -17.30
CA PRO A 45 15.04 -4.99 -16.74
C PRO A 45 15.37 -5.68 -15.41
N GLU A 46 16.63 -6.05 -15.18
CA GLU A 46 17.07 -6.67 -13.94
C GLU A 46 16.97 -5.74 -12.71
N THR A 47 16.85 -4.42 -12.91
CA THR A 47 16.93 -3.43 -11.83
C THR A 47 15.61 -3.17 -11.11
N TYR A 48 14.49 -3.58 -11.71
CA TYR A 48 13.16 -3.59 -11.09
C TYR A 48 12.57 -5.00 -11.24
N GLN A 49 12.41 -5.72 -10.13
CA GLN A 49 11.94 -7.11 -10.14
C GLN A 49 10.72 -7.28 -9.25
N VAL A 50 9.70 -7.97 -9.77
CA VAL A 50 8.69 -8.63 -8.94
C VAL A 50 9.30 -9.94 -8.47
N LEU A 51 9.46 -10.12 -7.16
CA LEU A 51 10.02 -11.32 -6.56
C LEU A 51 8.94 -12.37 -6.29
N GLU A 52 7.77 -11.92 -5.84
CA GLU A 52 6.68 -12.79 -5.39
C GLU A 52 5.34 -12.06 -5.54
N HIS A 53 4.30 -12.78 -5.96
CA HIS A 53 2.91 -12.35 -5.85
C HIS A 53 2.30 -12.98 -4.60
N LEU A 54 1.75 -12.15 -3.72
CA LEU A 54 1.22 -12.61 -2.43
C LEU A 54 -0.26 -13.01 -2.58
N GLU A 55 -0.56 -14.26 -2.26
CA GLU A 55 -1.94 -14.75 -2.15
C GLU A 55 -2.57 -14.26 -0.84
N THR A 56 -3.79 -13.74 -0.93
CA THR A 56 -4.50 -13.09 0.19
C THR A 56 -5.91 -13.65 0.35
N SER A 57 -6.37 -13.80 1.59
CA SER A 57 -7.68 -14.41 1.91
C SER A 57 -8.90 -13.57 1.48
N GLY A 58 -8.68 -12.30 1.16
CA GLY A 58 -9.63 -11.38 0.54
C GLY A 58 -8.85 -10.37 -0.31
N PHE A 59 -9.55 -9.60 -1.15
CA PHE A 59 -8.92 -8.69 -2.12
C PHE A 59 -7.98 -9.41 -3.13
N SER A 60 -8.22 -10.68 -3.45
CA SER A 60 -7.39 -11.51 -4.34
C SER A 60 -7.23 -10.99 -5.78
N ALA A 61 -8.04 -10.03 -6.21
CA ALA A 61 -7.88 -9.32 -7.48
C ALA A 61 -6.91 -8.11 -7.41
N THR A 62 -6.33 -7.82 -6.24
CA THR A 62 -5.40 -6.69 -6.05
C THR A 62 -3.95 -7.11 -6.22
N GLY A 63 -3.17 -6.30 -6.94
CA GLY A 63 -1.76 -6.56 -7.21
C GLY A 63 -0.83 -5.89 -6.20
N GLY A 64 -0.57 -6.56 -5.08
CA GLY A 64 0.42 -6.13 -4.07
C GLY A 64 1.66 -7.03 -4.00
N PRO A 65 2.49 -7.14 -5.06
CA PRO A 65 3.66 -8.01 -5.07
C PRO A 65 4.79 -7.52 -4.16
N HIS A 66 5.64 -8.45 -3.72
CA HIS A 66 6.97 -8.14 -3.19
C HIS A 66 7.88 -7.72 -4.35
N ILE A 67 8.36 -6.48 -4.31
CA ILE A 67 9.21 -5.90 -5.37
C ILE A 67 10.60 -5.51 -4.85
N ARG A 68 11.59 -5.49 -5.74
CA ARG A 68 12.97 -5.06 -5.47
C ARG A 68 13.43 -4.03 -6.49
N PHE A 69 14.14 -3.01 -6.00
CA PHE A 69 14.92 -2.06 -6.79
C PHE A 69 16.42 -2.23 -6.47
N LYS A 70 17.25 -2.53 -7.48
CA LYS A 70 18.74 -2.51 -7.47
C LYS A 70 19.21 -2.86 -8.89
N ASP A 71 19.84 -2.02 -9.71
CA ASP A 71 20.58 -0.77 -9.47
C ASP A 71 19.86 0.49 -10.03
N PHE A 72 18.65 0.79 -9.53
CA PHE A 72 17.63 1.50 -10.31
C PHE A 72 17.75 3.03 -10.28
N ARG A 73 17.88 3.69 -11.44
CA ARG A 73 18.14 5.14 -11.55
C ARG A 73 16.87 5.95 -11.79
N VAL A 74 16.64 6.95 -10.94
CA VAL A 74 15.51 7.88 -11.02
C VAL A 74 16.05 9.29 -11.34
N PRO A 75 15.57 10.01 -12.37
CA PRO A 75 16.00 11.39 -12.61
C PRO A 75 15.77 12.29 -11.39
N GLY A 76 16.72 13.18 -11.07
CA GLY A 76 16.62 14.04 -9.87
C GLY A 76 15.39 14.96 -9.85
N ALA A 77 14.83 15.28 -11.02
CA ALA A 77 13.58 16.02 -11.17
C ALA A 77 12.33 15.26 -10.67
N ASN A 78 12.44 13.97 -10.37
CA ASN A 78 11.37 13.14 -9.81
C ASN A 78 11.39 13.07 -8.27
N LEU A 79 12.30 13.80 -7.60
CA LEU A 79 12.22 14.01 -6.16
C LEU A 79 11.00 14.90 -5.87
N LEU A 80 9.95 14.31 -5.29
CA LEU A 80 8.74 15.04 -4.91
C LEU A 80 8.93 15.74 -3.55
N GLU A 81 9.50 15.02 -2.59
CA GLU A 81 9.76 15.55 -1.24
C GLU A 81 11.13 15.12 -0.75
N ALA A 82 11.81 16.06 -0.09
CA ALA A 82 13.14 15.86 0.47
C ALA A 82 13.07 15.33 1.92
N ALA A 83 14.25 15.15 2.51
CA ALA A 83 14.38 14.93 3.94
C ALA A 83 13.69 16.05 4.73
N ARG A 84 13.13 15.70 5.89
CA ARG A 84 12.33 16.55 6.80
C ARG A 84 10.98 17.04 6.26
N THR A 85 10.73 17.02 4.94
CA THR A 85 9.42 17.44 4.35
C THR A 85 8.51 16.27 3.97
N ALA A 86 9.08 15.09 3.69
CA ALA A 86 8.33 13.89 3.29
C ALA A 86 7.29 13.41 4.33
N GLY A 87 7.63 13.46 5.63
CA GLY A 87 6.78 12.91 6.71
C GLY A 87 5.35 13.47 6.71
N PRO A 88 5.15 14.80 6.82
CA PRO A 88 3.83 15.42 6.76
C PRO A 88 3.01 15.08 5.50
N VAL A 89 3.66 14.92 4.35
CA VAL A 89 2.99 14.54 3.10
C VAL A 89 2.50 13.09 3.16
N ILE A 90 3.33 12.17 3.65
CA ILE A 90 2.96 10.76 3.89
C ILE A 90 1.80 10.67 4.89
N THR A 91 1.86 11.40 6.01
CA THR A 91 0.78 11.43 7.01
C THR A 91 -0.53 11.95 6.43
N ARG A 92 -0.49 12.98 5.58
CA ARG A 92 -1.67 13.52 4.91
C ARG A 92 -2.29 12.51 3.95
N ASP A 93 -1.47 11.81 3.17
CA ASP A 93 -1.93 10.78 2.24
C ASP A 93 -2.63 9.63 2.98
N PHE A 94 -1.98 9.09 4.02
CA PHE A 94 -2.57 8.06 4.88
C PHE A 94 -3.83 8.52 5.64
N SER A 95 -3.91 9.80 6.03
CA SER A 95 -5.14 10.35 6.64
C SER A 95 -6.31 10.31 5.66
N SER A 96 -6.06 10.55 4.37
CA SER A 96 -7.09 10.47 3.33
C SER A 96 -7.50 9.04 3.00
N SER A 97 -6.55 8.10 2.94
CA SER A 97 -6.85 6.69 2.67
C SER A 97 -7.51 6.00 3.86
N ALA A 98 -7.21 6.39 5.10
CA ALA A 98 -7.90 5.90 6.30
C ALA A 98 -9.43 6.16 6.26
N ALA A 99 -9.85 7.33 5.78
CA ALA A 99 -11.28 7.64 5.60
C ALA A 99 -11.93 6.72 4.54
N LEU A 100 -11.22 6.41 3.46
CA LEU A 100 -11.69 5.47 2.42
C LEU A 100 -11.78 4.04 2.95
N VAL A 101 -10.81 3.58 3.75
CA VAL A 101 -10.85 2.26 4.40
C VAL A 101 -12.06 2.14 5.32
N GLY A 102 -12.36 3.18 6.11
CA GLY A 102 -13.58 3.25 6.92
C GLY A 102 -14.86 3.11 6.08
N ALA A 103 -14.97 3.86 4.98
CA ALA A 103 -16.11 3.78 4.07
C ALA A 103 -16.26 2.39 3.42
N ILE A 104 -15.16 1.76 3.01
CA ILE A 104 -15.15 0.39 2.45
C ILE A 104 -15.65 -0.61 3.50
N ALA A 105 -15.17 -0.52 4.75
CA ALA A 105 -15.60 -1.40 5.83
C ALA A 105 -17.11 -1.26 6.11
N THR A 106 -17.64 -0.03 6.18
CA THR A 106 -19.09 0.22 6.33
C THR A 106 -19.89 -0.31 5.14
N GLY A 107 -19.38 -0.18 3.91
CA GLY A 107 -20.00 -0.75 2.71
C GLY A 107 -20.12 -2.28 2.77
N ILE A 108 -19.06 -2.96 3.23
CA ILE A 108 -19.07 -4.42 3.45
C ILE A 108 -20.09 -4.79 4.52
N MET A 109 -20.13 -4.07 5.65
CA MET A 109 -21.12 -4.30 6.72
C MET A 109 -22.56 -4.16 6.23
N ALA A 110 -22.85 -3.14 5.42
CA ALA A 110 -24.19 -2.92 4.86
C ALA A 110 -24.62 -4.05 3.93
N VAL A 111 -23.75 -4.48 3.01
CA VAL A 111 -24.05 -5.60 2.09
C VAL A 111 -24.21 -6.92 2.85
N ALA A 112 -23.38 -7.18 3.86
CA ALA A 112 -23.50 -8.36 4.71
C ALA A 112 -24.82 -8.36 5.52
N PHE A 113 -25.23 -7.21 6.05
CA PHE A 113 -26.50 -7.06 6.75
C PHE A 113 -27.69 -7.30 5.82
N GLU A 114 -27.73 -6.70 4.62
CA GLU A 114 -28.84 -6.91 3.68
C GLU A 114 -28.93 -8.36 3.18
N ALA A 115 -27.80 -9.03 2.97
CA ALA A 115 -27.77 -10.45 2.64
C ALA A 115 -28.33 -11.31 3.79
N ALA A 116 -27.91 -11.04 5.04
CA ALA A 116 -28.41 -11.75 6.23
C ALA A 116 -29.90 -11.48 6.48
N LEU A 117 -30.35 -10.24 6.32
CA LEU A 117 -31.74 -9.82 6.49
C LEU A 117 -32.65 -10.44 5.43
N THR A 118 -32.18 -10.51 4.17
CA THR A 118 -32.88 -11.20 3.08
C THR A 118 -33.06 -12.68 3.43
N PHE A 119 -31.98 -13.36 3.81
CA PHE A 119 -32.01 -14.76 4.22
C PHE A 119 -32.95 -15.01 5.41
N ALA A 120 -32.88 -14.16 6.45
CA ALA A 120 -33.70 -14.30 7.66
C ALA A 120 -35.20 -14.10 7.41
N LYS A 121 -35.57 -13.32 6.39
CA LYS A 121 -36.96 -13.16 5.92
C LYS A 121 -37.44 -14.33 5.07
N SER A 122 -36.55 -14.98 4.31
CA SER A 122 -36.92 -16.01 3.33
C SER A 122 -36.83 -17.47 3.81
N ASP A 123 -35.98 -17.76 4.80
CA ASP A 123 -35.73 -19.13 5.29
C ASP A 123 -36.26 -19.32 6.73
N ALA A 124 -36.94 -20.45 6.98
CA ALA A 124 -37.45 -20.86 8.29
C ALA A 124 -36.55 -21.89 9.00
N ARG A 125 -35.57 -22.47 8.29
CA ARG A 125 -34.67 -23.56 8.73
C ARG A 125 -35.41 -24.76 9.31
N GLY A 126 -36.51 -25.16 8.66
CA GLY A 126 -37.38 -26.25 9.11
C GLY A 126 -38.27 -25.90 10.32
N GLY A 127 -38.28 -24.64 10.77
CA GLY A 127 -39.24 -24.14 11.75
C GLY A 127 -40.60 -23.80 11.13
N SER A 128 -41.58 -23.48 11.98
CA SER A 128 -42.93 -23.05 11.59
C SER A 128 -43.04 -21.59 11.11
N GLN A 129 -41.98 -20.80 11.27
CA GLN A 129 -41.90 -19.38 10.92
C GLN A 129 -40.50 -19.03 10.40
N ALA A 130 -40.40 -17.98 9.58
CA ALA A 130 -39.14 -17.42 9.11
C ALA A 130 -38.20 -17.04 10.27
N LEU A 131 -36.89 -17.13 10.05
CA LEU A 131 -35.86 -16.90 11.07
C LEU A 131 -36.01 -15.54 11.78
N ILE A 132 -36.39 -14.48 11.06
CA ILE A 132 -36.56 -13.12 11.59
C ILE A 132 -37.61 -12.98 12.73
N ALA A 133 -38.46 -13.99 12.95
CA ALA A 133 -39.39 -14.00 14.08
C ALA A 133 -38.75 -14.42 15.42
N ARG A 134 -37.48 -14.85 15.42
CA ARG A 134 -36.76 -15.34 16.61
C ARG A 134 -35.98 -14.20 17.26
N GLN A 135 -36.12 -14.01 18.57
CA GLN A 135 -35.48 -12.91 19.31
C GLN A 135 -33.93 -12.90 19.30
N GLY A 136 -33.29 -14.03 18.95
CA GLY A 136 -31.83 -14.16 18.85
C GLY A 136 -31.29 -14.10 17.42
N VAL A 137 -32.09 -13.59 16.47
CA VAL A 137 -31.79 -13.41 15.04
C VAL A 137 -31.97 -11.94 14.68
#